data_AF-A0A1C4BQW9-F1
#
_entry.id   AF-A0A1C4BQW9-F1
#
_cell.length_a   1.000
_cell.length_b   1.000
_cell.length_c   1.000
_cell.angle_alpha   90.00
_cell.angle_beta   90.00
_cell.angle_gamma   90.00
#
_symmetry.space_group_name_H-M   'P 1'
#
loop_
_entity.id
_entity.type
_entity.pdbx_description
1 polymer ?
#
loop_
_entity_poly.entity_id
_entity_poly.type
_entity_poly.pdbx_seq_one_letter_code
_entity_poly.pdbx_strand_id
1 'polypeptide(L)'
;GPDWVKGKGFVPQDINNPQRNFPSTGTNNVYFYLLLANVTPEEIISANGARVFPESGSGVSLVLLSERTPGWGKGSQDVALKIVLKGPTNRSANKNFSPSTFKLYSDRAKTNVLYSFKIERWYIAQGANINASVQDAKDYCNRIGYRMPSVADFTNANIGDIWTGGIPERDINGYRRQLSYRGGNGKWIGGLFNEWGTLFNHSNHYLFLDDWETSHPQDWYWTIDTYKGKPLRVDLGDGDLYYNELTYRQYRAACVKP
;
A
#
# COMPACT_ATOMS: atom_id res chain seq x y z
N GLY A 1 -15.30 0.59 1.39
CA GLY A 1 -15.20 1.94 1.94
C GLY A 1 -16.07 2.86 1.12
N PRO A 2 -16.20 4.14 1.49
CA PRO A 2 -16.94 5.14 0.71
C PRO A 2 -16.39 5.34 -0.72
N ASP A 3 -15.12 5.02 -0.91
CA ASP A 3 -14.29 5.23 -2.09
C ASP A 3 -13.96 3.92 -2.85
N TRP A 4 -14.54 2.79 -2.42
CA TRP A 4 -14.29 1.47 -2.98
C TRP A 4 -15.58 0.80 -3.41
N VAL A 5 -15.64 0.40 -4.69
CA VAL A 5 -16.75 -0.37 -5.26
C VAL A 5 -16.36 -1.83 -5.39
N LYS A 6 -17.15 -2.71 -4.78
CA LYS A 6 -16.94 -4.17 -4.83
C LYS A 6 -16.86 -4.64 -6.29
N GLY A 7 -15.79 -5.33 -6.63
CA GLY A 7 -15.55 -5.86 -7.99
C GLY A 7 -15.06 -4.84 -9.02
N LYS A 8 -14.96 -3.54 -8.67
CA LYS A 8 -14.44 -2.49 -9.57
C LYS A 8 -13.18 -1.79 -9.04
N GLY A 9 -13.03 -1.69 -7.72
CA GLY A 9 -11.87 -1.08 -7.08
C GLY A 9 -12.13 0.33 -6.57
N PHE A 10 -11.07 1.12 -6.43
CA PHE A 10 -11.16 2.53 -6.01
C PHE A 10 -11.76 3.39 -7.12
N VAL A 11 -12.70 4.26 -6.74
CA VAL A 11 -13.25 5.24 -7.66
C VAL A 11 -12.34 6.46 -7.66
N PRO A 12 -11.83 6.92 -8.83
CA PRO A 12 -11.13 8.20 -8.92
C PRO A 12 -11.97 9.33 -8.31
N GLN A 13 -11.36 10.12 -7.44
CA GLN A 13 -11.97 11.26 -6.77
C GLN A 13 -11.60 12.54 -7.55
N ASP A 14 -10.89 13.47 -6.91
CA ASP A 14 -10.57 14.77 -7.47
C ASP A 14 -9.14 14.81 -8.01
N ILE A 15 -8.99 14.97 -9.32
CA ILE A 15 -7.68 15.05 -10.00
C ILE A 15 -6.86 16.30 -9.63
N ASN A 16 -7.49 17.33 -9.06
CA ASN A 16 -6.81 18.52 -8.56
C ASN A 16 -6.36 18.37 -7.11
N ASN A 17 -6.82 17.32 -6.41
CA ASN A 17 -6.45 16.99 -5.04
C ASN A 17 -5.86 15.57 -4.97
N PRO A 18 -4.58 15.37 -5.36
CA PRO A 18 -3.96 14.05 -5.49
C PRO A 18 -4.03 13.17 -4.23
N GLN A 19 -4.07 13.77 -3.04
CA GLN A 19 -4.22 13.05 -1.76
C GLN A 19 -5.57 12.34 -1.60
N ARG A 20 -6.58 12.67 -2.41
CA ARG A 20 -7.91 12.03 -2.39
C ARG A 20 -8.00 10.80 -3.29
N ASN A 21 -6.96 10.52 -4.06
CA ASN A 21 -6.94 9.42 -5.02
C ASN A 21 -6.04 8.29 -4.53
N PHE A 22 -6.45 7.06 -4.83
CA PHE A 22 -5.63 5.90 -4.59
C PHE A 22 -4.44 5.85 -5.57
N PRO A 23 -3.23 5.43 -5.14
CA PRO A 23 -2.87 5.05 -3.77
C PRO A 23 -2.30 6.20 -2.93
N SER A 24 -2.45 6.11 -1.60
CA SER A 24 -1.70 6.95 -0.64
C SER A 24 -0.47 6.24 -0.06
N THR A 25 -0.40 4.92 -0.23
CA THR A 25 0.69 4.06 0.26
C THR A 25 1.30 3.24 -0.86
N GLY A 26 2.54 2.79 -0.72
CA GLY A 26 3.15 1.92 -1.72
C GLY A 26 4.32 1.10 -1.21
N THR A 27 4.60 0.02 -1.92
CA THR A 27 5.84 -0.75 -1.82
C THR A 27 6.29 -1.12 -3.23
N ASN A 28 7.49 -1.68 -3.39
CA ASN A 28 7.99 -1.97 -4.72
C ASN A 28 7.13 -3.06 -5.40
N ASN A 29 6.91 -2.91 -6.71
CA ASN A 29 6.18 -3.82 -7.59
C ASN A 29 4.67 -3.93 -7.43
N VAL A 30 4.05 -3.35 -6.40
CA VAL A 30 2.58 -3.28 -6.37
C VAL A 30 2.07 -2.49 -7.57
N TYR A 31 0.90 -2.85 -8.05
CA TYR A 31 0.33 -2.27 -9.24
C TYR A 31 -1.19 -2.18 -9.16
N PHE A 32 -1.74 -1.28 -9.96
CA PHE A 32 -3.17 -1.16 -10.17
C PHE A 32 -3.46 -0.86 -11.63
N TYR A 33 -4.72 -1.06 -12.02
CA TYR A 33 -5.20 -0.74 -13.35
C TYR A 33 -6.05 0.52 -13.31
N LEU A 34 -5.79 1.45 -14.22
CA LEU A 34 -6.69 2.55 -14.51
C LEU A 34 -7.55 2.15 -15.72
N LEU A 35 -8.86 2.04 -15.48
CA LEU A 35 -9.85 1.85 -16.55
C LEU A 35 -10.07 3.20 -17.23
N LEU A 36 -9.92 3.23 -18.55
CA LEU A 36 -9.98 4.45 -19.34
C LEU A 36 -11.27 4.50 -20.15
N ALA A 37 -11.80 5.70 -20.31
CA ALA A 37 -12.89 5.99 -21.24
C ALA A 37 -12.38 7.03 -22.25
N ASN A 38 -12.69 6.82 -23.53
CA ASN A 38 -12.37 7.73 -24.64
C ASN A 38 -10.86 7.92 -24.94
N VAL A 39 -9.97 7.20 -24.26
CA VAL A 39 -8.53 7.16 -24.53
C VAL A 39 -8.00 5.74 -24.31
N THR A 40 -6.96 5.37 -25.04
CA THR A 40 -6.30 4.06 -24.95
C THR A 40 -5.08 4.12 -24.02
N PRO A 41 -4.70 3.00 -23.38
CA PRO A 41 -3.46 2.96 -22.60
C PRO A 41 -2.21 3.35 -23.41
N GLU A 42 -2.15 2.99 -24.70
CA GLU A 42 -1.07 3.33 -25.61
C GLU A 42 -0.93 4.84 -25.83
N GLU A 43 -2.05 5.56 -25.98
CA GLU A 43 -2.06 7.02 -26.07
C GLU A 43 -1.52 7.65 -24.78
N ILE A 44 -1.92 7.13 -23.61
CA ILE A 44 -1.43 7.64 -22.33
C ILE A 44 0.06 7.36 -22.15
N ILE A 45 0.54 6.18 -22.52
CA ILE A 45 1.97 5.84 -22.51
C ILE A 45 2.75 6.74 -23.48
N SER A 46 2.20 7.02 -24.65
CA SER A 46 2.77 7.92 -25.65
C SER A 46 2.81 9.39 -25.17
N ALA A 47 1.87 9.81 -24.33
CA ALA A 47 1.82 11.15 -23.74
C ALA A 47 2.79 11.34 -22.57
N ASN A 48 2.96 10.31 -21.72
CA ASN A 48 3.70 10.42 -20.46
C ASN A 48 5.09 9.75 -20.49
N GLY A 49 5.30 8.82 -21.42
CA GLY A 49 6.41 7.88 -21.43
C GLY A 49 6.10 6.60 -20.65
N ALA A 50 6.78 5.49 -21.01
CA ALA A 50 6.62 4.20 -20.32
C ALA A 50 7.13 4.22 -18.87
N ARG A 51 7.95 5.20 -18.50
CA ARG A 51 8.40 5.44 -17.13
C ARG A 51 8.08 6.88 -16.73
N VAL A 52 7.37 7.06 -15.63
CA VAL A 52 6.94 8.37 -15.12
C VAL A 52 7.62 8.64 -13.77
N PHE A 53 8.14 9.85 -13.63
CA PHE A 53 8.71 10.35 -12.37
C PHE A 53 7.71 11.31 -11.71
N PRO A 54 7.77 11.47 -10.38
CA PRO A 54 6.83 12.35 -9.70
C PRO A 54 7.10 13.81 -10.04
N GLU A 55 6.04 14.62 -10.04
CA GLU A 55 6.10 16.09 -10.17
C GLU A 55 6.75 16.73 -8.93
N SER A 56 6.63 16.07 -7.78
CA SER A 56 7.29 16.46 -6.52
C SER A 56 7.57 15.23 -5.66
N GLY A 57 8.65 15.27 -4.87
CA GLY A 57 9.13 14.13 -4.10
C GLY A 57 10.19 13.31 -4.86
N SER A 58 10.59 12.18 -4.29
CA SER A 58 11.66 11.35 -4.84
C SER A 58 11.67 9.93 -4.28
N GLY A 59 12.40 9.04 -4.96
CA GLY A 59 12.60 7.64 -4.57
C GLY A 59 11.65 6.67 -5.27
N VAL A 60 10.50 7.14 -5.75
CA VAL A 60 9.50 6.32 -6.46
C VAL A 60 9.34 6.79 -7.90
N SER A 61 9.02 5.85 -8.78
CA SER A 61 8.64 6.07 -10.17
C SER A 61 7.56 5.07 -10.58
N LEU A 62 6.87 5.34 -11.68
CA LEU A 62 5.86 4.45 -12.23
C LEU A 62 6.37 3.81 -13.51
N VAL A 63 5.98 2.56 -13.74
CA VAL A 63 6.07 1.92 -15.05
C VAL A 63 4.65 1.75 -15.59
N LEU A 64 4.43 2.24 -16.80
CA LEU A 64 3.14 2.20 -17.49
C LEU A 64 3.15 1.10 -18.55
N LEU A 65 2.12 0.25 -18.53
CA LEU A 65 1.94 -0.84 -19.48
C LEU A 65 0.49 -0.89 -19.96
N SER A 66 0.29 -1.26 -21.22
CA SER A 66 -1.02 -1.67 -21.72
C SER A 66 -1.18 -3.17 -21.48
N GLU A 67 -2.18 -3.55 -20.70
CA GLU A 67 -2.42 -4.95 -20.35
C GLU A 67 -3.92 -5.19 -20.16
N ARG A 68 -4.36 -6.43 -20.39
CA ARG A 68 -5.72 -6.83 -20.04
C ARG A 68 -5.81 -7.01 -18.54
N THR A 69 -6.88 -6.48 -17.93
CA THR A 69 -7.17 -6.73 -16.52
C THR A 69 -7.32 -8.24 -16.28
N PRO A 70 -7.04 -8.74 -15.07
CA PRO A 70 -7.12 -10.18 -14.78
C PRO A 70 -8.54 -10.75 -14.85
N GLY A 71 -9.57 -9.90 -14.94
CA GLY A 71 -10.98 -10.30 -14.85
C GLY A 71 -11.36 -10.53 -13.38
N TRP A 72 -11.66 -9.45 -12.65
CA TRP A 72 -11.90 -9.53 -11.21
C TRP A 72 -13.17 -10.36 -10.88
N GLY A 73 -12.99 -11.54 -10.29
CA GLY A 73 -14.08 -12.46 -9.99
C GLY A 73 -14.68 -13.09 -11.25
N LYS A 74 -15.94 -12.79 -11.56
CA LYS A 74 -16.60 -13.18 -12.82
C LYS A 74 -16.69 -12.01 -13.83
N GLY A 75 -15.92 -10.95 -13.61
CA GLY A 75 -15.91 -9.74 -14.45
C GLY A 75 -15.23 -9.95 -15.80
N SER A 76 -15.50 -9.06 -16.74
CA SER A 76 -14.81 -8.99 -18.03
C SER A 76 -13.34 -8.61 -17.88
N GLN A 77 -12.53 -9.03 -18.84
CA GLN A 77 -11.17 -8.52 -19.01
C GLN A 77 -11.20 -7.32 -19.97
N ASP A 78 -10.72 -6.18 -19.49
CA ASP A 78 -10.67 -4.94 -20.25
C ASP A 78 -9.23 -4.56 -20.54
N VAL A 79 -8.98 -3.92 -21.69
CA VAL A 79 -7.67 -3.30 -21.96
C VAL A 79 -7.55 -2.07 -21.07
N ALA A 80 -6.53 -2.03 -20.23
CA ALA A 80 -6.38 -0.99 -19.21
C ALA A 80 -4.93 -0.54 -19.08
N LEU A 81 -4.74 0.64 -18.50
CA LEU A 81 -3.40 1.13 -18.17
C LEU A 81 -2.97 0.53 -16.84
N LYS A 82 -2.03 -0.41 -16.88
CA LYS A 82 -1.38 -0.95 -15.68
C LYS A 82 -0.29 0.00 -15.21
N ILE A 83 -0.38 0.39 -13.95
CA ILE A 83 0.54 1.30 -13.30
C ILE A 83 1.27 0.51 -12.22
N VAL A 84 2.57 0.27 -12.41
CA VAL A 84 3.43 -0.46 -11.48
C VAL A 84 4.30 0.52 -10.71
N LEU A 85 4.25 0.48 -9.38
CA LEU A 85 5.09 1.29 -8.51
C LEU A 85 6.49 0.69 -8.44
N LYS A 86 7.52 1.50 -8.68
CA LYS A 86 8.93 1.14 -8.56
C LYS A 86 9.62 2.06 -7.60
N GLY A 87 10.29 1.51 -6.60
CA GLY A 87 10.98 2.30 -5.58
C GLY A 87 11.97 1.46 -4.78
N PRO A 88 12.51 2.00 -3.68
CA PRO A 88 13.54 1.32 -2.92
C PRO A 88 13.00 0.06 -2.23
N THR A 89 13.86 -0.95 -2.14
CA THR A 89 13.67 -2.20 -1.39
C THR A 89 14.78 -2.37 -0.36
N ASN A 90 14.76 -3.47 0.40
CA ASN A 90 15.83 -3.85 1.32
C ASN A 90 17.21 -3.98 0.62
N ARG A 91 17.23 -4.31 -0.68
CA ARG A 91 18.43 -4.50 -1.51
C ARG A 91 18.91 -3.22 -2.19
N SER A 92 18.11 -2.15 -2.23
CA SER A 92 18.50 -0.91 -2.89
C SER A 92 19.67 -0.24 -2.17
N ALA A 93 20.66 0.25 -2.94
CA ALA A 93 21.77 1.02 -2.37
C ALA A 93 21.28 2.32 -1.74
N ASN A 94 20.41 3.06 -2.44
CA ASN A 94 19.71 4.21 -1.92
C ASN A 94 18.28 3.82 -1.53
N LYS A 95 17.93 4.02 -0.24
CA LYS A 95 16.60 3.74 0.31
C LYS A 95 15.79 5.01 0.59
N ASN A 96 16.25 6.17 0.14
CA ASN A 96 15.56 7.42 0.39
C ASN A 96 14.21 7.48 -0.31
N PHE A 97 13.24 8.04 0.40
CA PHE A 97 11.90 8.30 -0.05
C PHE A 97 11.46 9.64 0.54
N SER A 98 10.66 10.36 -0.24
CA SER A 98 9.88 11.51 0.22
C SER A 98 8.49 11.46 -0.43
N PRO A 99 7.44 12.01 0.22
CA PRO A 99 6.09 11.97 -0.30
C PRO A 99 6.05 12.43 -1.76
N SER A 100 5.53 11.57 -2.64
CA SER A 100 5.67 11.72 -4.09
C SER A 100 4.34 11.94 -4.77
N THR A 101 4.19 13.04 -5.51
CA THR A 101 2.97 13.38 -6.25
C THR A 101 3.13 13.03 -7.73
N PHE A 102 2.19 12.28 -8.28
CA PHE A 102 2.17 11.91 -9.69
C PHE A 102 0.98 12.54 -10.39
N LYS A 103 1.20 12.95 -11.65
CA LYS A 103 0.16 13.35 -12.59
C LYS A 103 0.40 12.59 -13.89
N LEU A 104 -0.66 11.97 -14.40
CA LEU A 104 -0.73 11.39 -15.73
C LEU A 104 -1.58 12.31 -16.59
N TYR A 105 -1.12 12.57 -17.81
CA TYR A 105 -1.77 13.49 -18.74
C TYR A 105 -2.38 12.74 -19.93
N SER A 106 -3.48 13.24 -20.46
CA SER A 106 -4.09 12.66 -21.68
C SER A 106 -3.45 13.20 -22.97
N ASP A 107 -2.58 14.20 -22.88
CA ASP A 107 -1.92 14.84 -24.01
C ASP A 107 -0.43 15.05 -23.76
N ARG A 108 0.35 15.07 -24.86
CA ARG A 108 1.81 15.28 -24.83
C ARG A 108 2.23 16.67 -24.36
N ALA A 109 1.36 17.68 -24.52
CA ALA A 109 1.64 19.03 -24.04
C ALA A 109 1.48 19.14 -22.52
N LYS A 110 1.00 18.08 -21.85
CA LYS A 110 0.78 17.99 -20.40
C LYS A 110 -0.15 19.08 -19.88
N THR A 111 -1.18 19.40 -20.66
CA THR A 111 -2.16 20.44 -20.30
C THR A 111 -3.41 19.87 -19.65
N ASN A 112 -3.76 18.61 -19.93
CA ASN A 112 -4.94 17.94 -19.38
C ASN A 112 -4.52 16.78 -18.47
N VAL A 113 -4.75 16.95 -17.16
CA VAL A 113 -4.51 15.90 -16.17
C VAL A 113 -5.62 14.85 -16.29
N LEU A 114 -5.22 13.62 -16.60
CA LEU A 114 -6.09 12.45 -16.63
C LEU A 114 -6.30 11.87 -15.24
N TYR A 115 -5.21 11.72 -14.49
CA TYR A 115 -5.21 11.13 -13.16
C TYR A 115 -4.07 11.68 -12.32
N SER A 116 -4.30 11.85 -11.03
CA SER A 116 -3.26 12.26 -10.10
C SER A 116 -3.42 11.55 -8.77
N PHE A 117 -2.30 11.25 -8.12
CA PHE A 117 -2.29 10.67 -6.79
C PHE A 117 -1.02 11.04 -6.03
N LYS A 118 -1.01 10.85 -4.72
CA LYS A 118 0.16 11.13 -3.89
C LYS A 118 0.48 9.95 -3.00
N ILE A 119 1.67 9.37 -3.16
CA ILE A 119 2.20 8.37 -2.24
C ILE A 119 2.77 9.11 -1.04
N GLU A 120 2.16 8.96 0.12
CA GLU A 120 2.55 9.63 1.37
C GLU A 120 3.30 8.72 2.33
N ARG A 121 3.31 7.40 2.08
CA ARG A 121 4.07 6.42 2.87
C ARG A 121 4.60 5.30 1.99
N TRP A 122 5.91 5.06 2.08
CA TRP A 122 6.58 3.96 1.38
C TRP A 122 7.01 2.87 2.36
N TYR A 123 6.79 1.62 1.96
CA TYR A 123 7.03 0.44 2.80
C TYR A 123 8.11 -0.45 2.19
N ILE A 124 9.01 -0.92 3.04
CA ILE A 124 10.07 -1.89 2.71
C ILE A 124 9.96 -3.07 3.67
N ALA A 125 9.69 -4.26 3.14
CA ALA A 125 9.79 -5.50 3.92
C ALA A 125 11.26 -5.92 4.07
N GLN A 126 11.57 -6.58 5.19
CA GLN A 126 12.89 -7.17 5.41
C GLN A 126 13.19 -8.30 4.43
N GLY A 127 12.16 -8.99 3.95
CA GLY A 127 12.23 -10.14 3.04
C GLY A 127 11.25 -11.24 3.48
N ALA A 128 10.79 -12.04 2.53
CA ALA A 128 10.03 -13.26 2.80
C ALA A 128 10.88 -14.30 3.55
N ASN A 129 10.26 -15.18 4.33
CA ASN A 129 10.93 -16.22 5.12
C ASN A 129 11.95 -15.74 6.17
N ILE A 130 11.97 -14.44 6.51
CA ILE A 130 12.82 -13.91 7.58
C ILE A 130 12.00 -13.71 8.84
N ASN A 131 12.27 -14.58 9.82
CA ASN A 131 11.72 -14.50 11.16
C ASN A 131 12.43 -13.40 11.96
N ALA A 132 11.65 -12.57 12.65
CA ALA A 132 12.13 -11.49 13.50
C ALA A 132 11.40 -11.48 14.85
N SER A 133 12.10 -11.12 15.92
CA SER A 133 11.45 -10.59 17.13
C SER A 133 11.00 -9.15 16.91
N VAL A 134 10.18 -8.61 17.82
CA VAL A 134 9.80 -7.19 17.79
C VAL A 134 11.02 -6.26 17.85
N GLN A 135 12.05 -6.64 18.61
CA GLN A 135 13.28 -5.86 18.75
C GLN A 135 14.11 -5.92 17.46
N ASP A 136 14.24 -7.11 16.85
CA ASP A 136 14.93 -7.27 15.56
C ASP A 136 14.26 -6.42 14.47
N ALA A 137 12.92 -6.40 14.44
CA ALA A 137 12.16 -5.60 13.49
C ALA A 137 12.41 -4.10 13.68
N LYS A 138 12.40 -3.62 14.93
CA LYS A 138 12.71 -2.22 15.27
C LYS A 138 14.13 -1.83 14.85
N ASP A 139 15.11 -2.66 15.18
CA ASP A 139 16.52 -2.42 14.87
C ASP A 139 16.79 -2.47 13.36
N TYR A 140 16.14 -3.41 12.67
CA TYR A 140 16.19 -3.49 11.21
C TYR A 140 15.69 -2.19 10.56
N CYS A 141 14.53 -1.67 10.99
CA CYS A 141 13.97 -0.45 10.43
C CYS A 141 14.86 0.76 10.67
N ASN A 142 15.34 0.94 11.91
CA ASN A 142 16.25 2.03 12.26
C ASN A 142 17.52 1.98 11.40
N ARG A 143 18.09 0.78 11.19
CA ARG A 143 19.30 0.57 10.39
C ARG A 143 19.12 0.99 8.92
N ILE A 144 17.93 0.82 8.36
CA ILE A 144 17.67 1.22 6.96
C ILE A 144 17.16 2.67 6.84
N GLY A 145 17.07 3.42 7.95
CA GLY A 145 16.62 4.82 7.96
C GLY A 145 15.09 4.97 7.84
N TYR A 146 14.34 3.94 8.25
CA TYR A 146 12.88 3.90 8.31
C TYR A 146 12.46 3.68 9.76
N ARG A 147 11.16 3.84 10.05
CA ARG A 147 10.62 3.46 11.36
C ARG A 147 9.86 2.15 11.27
N MET A 148 9.74 1.49 12.43
CA MET A 148 8.79 0.42 12.59
C MET A 148 7.35 0.96 12.41
N PRO A 149 6.48 0.27 11.65
CA PRO A 149 5.10 0.66 11.44
C PRO A 149 4.27 0.63 12.73
N SER A 150 3.28 1.51 12.83
CA SER A 150 2.17 1.37 13.76
C SER A 150 1.10 0.45 13.15
N VAL A 151 0.17 -0.05 13.96
CA VAL A 151 -1.06 -0.70 13.48
C VAL A 151 -1.76 0.17 12.42
N ALA A 152 -1.81 1.49 12.63
CA ALA A 152 -2.40 2.44 11.68
C ALA A 152 -1.61 2.64 10.37
N ASP A 153 -0.42 2.04 10.24
CA ASP A 153 0.32 1.99 8.98
C ASP A 153 0.02 0.73 8.16
N PHE A 154 -0.66 -0.25 8.75
CA PHE A 154 -1.03 -1.48 8.05
C PHE A 154 -2.53 -1.55 7.79
N THR A 155 -3.35 -1.35 8.82
CA THR A 155 -4.77 -1.66 8.80
C THR A 155 -5.61 -0.51 9.35
N ASN A 156 -6.90 -0.55 9.03
CA ASN A 156 -7.92 0.33 9.60
C ASN A 156 -8.94 -0.45 10.46
N ALA A 157 -8.58 -1.66 10.87
CA ALA A 157 -9.31 -2.51 11.81
C ALA A 157 -9.28 -1.98 13.24
N ASN A 158 -10.21 -2.48 14.06
CA ASN A 158 -10.24 -2.31 15.51
C ASN A 158 -10.53 -3.65 16.18
N ILE A 159 -10.21 -3.77 17.46
CA ILE A 159 -10.51 -4.97 18.24
C ILE A 159 -10.72 -4.59 19.71
N GLY A 160 -11.98 -4.33 20.08
CA GLY A 160 -12.38 -4.02 21.45
C GLY A 160 -11.46 -3.00 22.12
N ASP A 161 -10.96 -3.35 23.30
CA ASP A 161 -10.02 -2.54 24.08
C ASP A 161 -8.55 -2.73 23.67
N ILE A 162 -8.23 -3.68 22.78
CA ILE A 162 -6.86 -3.95 22.33
C ILE A 162 -6.36 -2.83 21.41
N TRP A 163 -7.20 -2.38 20.47
CA TRP A 163 -6.87 -1.30 19.55
C TRP A 163 -8.11 -0.58 19.05
N THR A 164 -8.12 0.75 19.21
CA THR A 164 -9.20 1.66 18.78
C THR A 164 -8.71 2.76 17.83
N GLY A 165 -7.56 2.56 17.19
CA GLY A 165 -6.95 3.53 16.27
C GLY A 165 -7.37 3.39 14.81
N GLY A 166 -8.25 2.43 14.49
CA GLY A 166 -8.82 2.22 13.17
C GLY A 166 -10.01 3.14 12.87
N ILE A 167 -10.94 2.67 12.06
CA ILE A 167 -12.14 3.44 11.68
C ILE A 167 -13.00 3.72 12.92
N PRO A 168 -13.34 5.00 13.22
CA PRO A 168 -14.23 5.33 14.32
C PRO A 168 -15.56 4.58 14.22
N GLU A 169 -16.09 4.18 15.38
CA GLU A 169 -17.40 3.48 15.50
C GLU A 169 -17.49 2.13 14.77
N ARG A 170 -16.34 1.56 14.35
CA ARG A 170 -16.28 0.25 13.72
C ARG A 170 -15.39 -0.70 14.52
N ASP A 171 -15.99 -1.52 15.36
CA ASP A 171 -15.29 -2.55 16.12
C ASP A 171 -15.26 -3.90 15.39
N ILE A 172 -14.40 -4.01 14.38
CA ILE A 172 -14.25 -5.23 13.58
C ILE A 172 -12.75 -5.44 13.34
N ASN A 173 -12.26 -6.61 13.78
CA ASN A 173 -10.91 -7.08 13.49
C ASN A 173 -10.91 -7.55 12.04
N GLY A 174 -10.18 -6.85 11.19
CA GLY A 174 -10.22 -6.99 9.75
C GLY A 174 -10.49 -5.66 9.06
N TYR A 175 -9.68 -5.35 8.05
CA TYR A 175 -9.74 -4.06 7.39
C TYR A 175 -11.05 -3.87 6.61
N ARG A 176 -11.38 -2.61 6.36
CA ARG A 176 -12.28 -2.20 5.29
C ARG A 176 -11.46 -1.63 4.13
N ARG A 177 -11.65 -2.15 2.91
CA ARG A 177 -11.09 -1.57 1.68
C ARG A 177 -11.45 -0.09 1.58
N GLN A 178 -10.48 0.79 1.74
CA GLN A 178 -10.66 2.25 1.82
C GLN A 178 -9.29 2.94 1.76
N LEU A 179 -9.23 4.11 1.14
CA LEU A 179 -8.07 4.99 1.12
C LEU A 179 -7.72 5.42 2.54
N SER A 180 -6.45 5.38 2.88
CA SER A 180 -5.99 5.84 4.19
C SER A 180 -6.21 7.34 4.30
N TYR A 181 -6.57 7.79 5.48
CA TYR A 181 -6.87 9.19 5.74
C TYR A 181 -6.42 9.59 7.13
N ARG A 182 -6.40 10.89 7.40
CA ARG A 182 -6.12 11.41 8.74
C ARG A 182 -7.44 11.68 9.48
N GLY A 183 -7.55 11.17 10.70
CA GLY A 183 -8.65 11.51 11.60
C GLY A 183 -8.54 12.96 12.11
N GLY A 184 -9.55 13.42 12.86
CA GLY A 184 -9.59 14.79 13.40
C GLY A 184 -8.43 15.13 14.35
N ASN A 185 -7.76 14.11 14.90
CA ASN A 185 -6.55 14.24 15.73
C ASN A 185 -5.23 14.20 14.92
N GLY A 186 -5.31 14.19 13.59
CA GLY A 186 -4.15 14.14 12.68
C GLY A 186 -3.50 12.76 12.54
N LYS A 187 -3.95 11.74 13.28
CA LYS A 187 -3.44 10.36 13.16
C LYS A 187 -3.94 9.71 11.88
N TRP A 188 -3.10 8.87 11.28
CA TRP A 188 -3.51 8.01 10.19
C TRP A 188 -4.55 7.00 10.65
N ILE A 189 -5.51 6.71 9.77
CA ILE A 189 -6.45 5.61 9.85
C ILE A 189 -6.27 4.81 8.57
N GLY A 190 -5.71 3.61 8.71
CA GLY A 190 -5.32 2.75 7.60
C GLY A 190 -3.94 3.05 7.03
N GLY A 191 -3.38 2.05 6.38
CA GLY A 191 -2.20 2.11 5.53
C GLY A 191 -2.19 1.00 4.49
N LEU A 192 -1.08 0.28 4.40
CA LEU A 192 -0.77 -0.55 3.24
C LEU A 192 -1.81 -1.66 2.98
N PHE A 193 -2.21 -2.42 3.99
CA PHE A 193 -3.04 -3.62 3.77
C PHE A 193 -4.49 -3.26 3.45
N ASN A 194 -5.09 -2.26 4.10
CA ASN A 194 -6.44 -1.82 3.74
C ASN A 194 -6.52 -1.07 2.40
N GLU A 195 -5.41 -0.54 1.89
CA GLU A 195 -5.34 0.10 0.57
C GLU A 195 -5.03 -0.87 -0.55
N TRP A 196 -4.16 -1.87 -0.35
CA TRP A 196 -3.78 -2.81 -1.41
C TRP A 196 -4.55 -4.13 -1.38
N GLY A 197 -5.05 -4.51 -0.20
CA GLY A 197 -6.06 -5.56 -0.04
C GLY A 197 -5.42 -6.84 0.37
N THR A 198 -6.06 -7.97 0.05
CA THR A 198 -5.50 -9.27 0.35
C THR A 198 -4.26 -9.49 -0.50
N LEU A 199 -3.13 -9.59 0.17
CA LEU A 199 -1.81 -9.75 -0.43
C LEU A 199 -1.30 -11.21 -0.35
N PHE A 200 -2.13 -12.18 0.04
CA PHE A 200 -1.78 -13.61 0.01
C PHE A 200 -1.38 -14.09 -1.39
N ASN A 201 -0.58 -15.14 -1.44
CA ASN A 201 -0.27 -15.84 -2.68
C ASN A 201 -1.50 -16.61 -3.18
N HIS A 202 -2.41 -15.89 -3.84
CA HIS A 202 -3.51 -16.46 -4.60
C HIS A 202 -3.40 -15.96 -6.04
N SER A 203 -3.62 -16.85 -7.02
CA SER A 203 -3.44 -16.53 -8.45
C SER A 203 -4.25 -15.30 -8.90
N ASN A 204 -5.39 -15.03 -8.26
CA ASN A 204 -6.26 -13.89 -8.54
C ASN A 204 -5.91 -12.58 -7.78
N HIS A 205 -4.94 -12.62 -6.85
CA HIS A 205 -4.62 -11.51 -5.93
C HIS A 205 -3.12 -11.19 -5.83
N TYR A 206 -2.28 -11.80 -6.67
CA TYR A 206 -0.83 -11.62 -6.61
C TYR A 206 -0.39 -10.21 -7.08
N LEU A 207 0.16 -9.42 -6.15
CA LEU A 207 0.68 -8.07 -6.41
C LEU A 207 2.19 -8.01 -6.69
N PHE A 208 2.84 -9.13 -7.05
CA PHE A 208 4.30 -9.20 -7.25
C PHE A 208 5.10 -8.74 -6.02
N LEU A 209 4.63 -9.12 -4.83
CA LEU A 209 5.26 -8.80 -3.55
C LEU A 209 6.35 -9.79 -3.17
N ASP A 210 7.36 -9.96 -4.03
CA ASP A 210 8.39 -10.98 -3.84
C ASP A 210 9.22 -10.80 -2.54
N ASP A 211 9.23 -9.57 -2.00
CA ASP A 211 9.92 -9.23 -0.75
C ASP A 211 9.05 -9.40 0.51
N TRP A 212 7.74 -9.66 0.38
CA TRP A 212 6.82 -9.84 1.51
C TRP A 212 6.48 -11.33 1.70
N GLU A 213 6.25 -11.72 2.95
CA GLU A 213 5.68 -13.03 3.26
C GLU A 213 4.19 -12.99 2.92
N THR A 214 3.78 -13.90 2.03
CA THR A 214 2.40 -13.99 1.55
C THR A 214 1.79 -15.36 1.87
N SER A 215 2.56 -16.22 2.57
CA SER A 215 2.14 -17.56 2.97
C SER A 215 1.53 -17.51 4.37
N HIS A 216 0.26 -17.90 4.48
CA HIS A 216 -0.39 -18.06 5.77
C HIS A 216 0.03 -19.40 6.41
N PRO A 217 0.32 -19.45 7.74
CA PRO A 217 0.12 -18.43 8.77
C PRO A 217 1.34 -17.54 9.09
N GLN A 218 2.30 -17.38 8.18
CA GLN A 218 3.55 -16.66 8.45
C GLN A 218 3.52 -15.16 8.13
N ASP A 219 2.46 -14.67 7.52
CA ASP A 219 2.33 -13.33 6.94
C ASP A 219 1.93 -12.23 7.94
N TRP A 220 2.33 -12.41 9.20
CA TRP A 220 2.13 -11.43 10.26
C TRP A 220 3.32 -10.51 10.39
N TYR A 221 3.06 -9.22 10.58
CA TYR A 221 4.06 -8.17 10.69
C TYR A 221 4.01 -7.49 12.04
N TRP A 222 5.17 -7.31 12.67
CA TRP A 222 5.26 -6.60 13.94
C TRP A 222 4.94 -5.11 13.78
N THR A 223 4.35 -4.54 14.83
CA THR A 223 4.12 -3.09 14.96
C THR A 223 4.82 -2.54 16.21
N ILE A 224 5.00 -1.22 16.23
CA ILE A 224 5.55 -0.52 17.39
C ILE A 224 4.57 -0.41 18.56
N ASP A 225 3.27 -0.62 18.30
CA ASP A 225 2.21 -0.48 19.29
C ASP A 225 2.17 -1.67 20.25
N THR A 226 1.67 -1.43 21.46
CA THR A 226 1.57 -2.46 22.50
C THR A 226 0.22 -2.43 23.19
N TYR A 227 -0.20 -3.58 23.71
CA TYR A 227 -1.37 -3.72 24.58
C TYR A 227 -0.96 -4.47 25.84
N LYS A 228 -1.15 -3.87 27.02
CA LYS A 228 -0.74 -4.42 28.32
C LYS A 228 0.73 -4.91 28.33
N GLY A 229 1.62 -4.15 27.69
CA GLY A 229 3.06 -4.46 27.60
C GLY A 229 3.44 -5.50 26.53
N LYS A 230 2.47 -6.03 25.77
CA LYS A 230 2.69 -7.01 24.71
C LYS A 230 2.64 -6.35 23.32
N PRO A 231 3.61 -6.59 22.43
CA PRO A 231 3.62 -6.02 21.10
C PRO A 231 2.44 -6.48 20.25
N LEU A 232 1.90 -5.55 19.46
CA LEU A 232 0.87 -5.83 18.46
C LEU A 232 1.50 -6.25 17.14
N ARG A 233 0.77 -7.10 16.40
CA ARG A 233 1.07 -7.56 15.05
C ARG A 233 -0.15 -7.42 14.17
N VAL A 234 0.06 -7.29 12.86
CA VAL A 234 -1.01 -7.20 11.86
C VAL A 234 -0.78 -8.24 10.76
N ASP A 235 -1.83 -8.95 10.38
CA ASP A 235 -1.90 -9.89 9.26
C ASP A 235 -1.94 -9.13 7.92
N LEU A 236 -1.17 -9.60 6.96
CA LEU A 236 -1.06 -8.96 5.64
C LEU A 236 -2.26 -9.23 4.73
N GLY A 237 -2.99 -10.31 4.93
CA GLY A 237 -4.10 -10.72 4.07
C GLY A 237 -5.43 -10.05 4.35
N ASP A 238 -5.84 -9.94 5.61
CA ASP A 238 -7.12 -9.32 6.00
C ASP A 238 -6.97 -8.14 6.98
N GLY A 239 -5.74 -7.85 7.41
CA GLY A 239 -5.47 -6.74 8.33
C GLY A 239 -5.97 -6.99 9.75
N ASP A 240 -6.22 -8.25 10.10
CA ASP A 240 -6.45 -8.66 11.48
C ASP A 240 -5.24 -8.33 12.34
N LEU A 241 -5.49 -7.99 13.59
CA LEU A 241 -4.44 -7.69 14.54
C LEU A 241 -4.65 -8.41 15.87
N TYR A 242 -3.55 -8.71 16.53
CA TYR A 242 -3.56 -9.25 17.89
C TYR A 242 -2.27 -8.90 18.61
N TYR A 243 -2.20 -9.10 19.92
CA TYR A 243 -0.94 -9.00 20.66
C TYR A 243 -0.22 -10.35 20.73
N ASN A 244 1.07 -10.33 21.01
CA ASN A 244 1.81 -11.55 21.30
C ASN A 244 2.93 -11.33 22.33
N GLU A 245 3.53 -12.41 22.84
CA GLU A 245 4.63 -12.30 23.79
C GLU A 245 5.87 -11.64 23.19
N LEU A 246 6.59 -10.84 23.99
CA LEU A 246 7.85 -10.19 23.61
C LEU A 246 8.93 -11.19 23.17
N THR A 247 8.86 -12.42 23.68
CA THR A 247 9.80 -13.50 23.36
C THR A 247 9.54 -14.15 22.01
N TYR A 248 8.40 -13.88 21.37
CA TYR A 248 8.07 -14.49 20.08
C TYR A 248 8.95 -13.93 18.95
N ARG A 249 9.36 -14.82 18.04
CA ARG A 249 10.37 -14.47 17.02
C ARG A 249 10.01 -14.89 15.59
N GLN A 250 8.78 -15.34 15.34
CA GLN A 250 8.43 -15.92 14.03
C GLN A 250 7.62 -14.98 13.12
N TYR A 251 7.43 -13.72 13.49
CA TYR A 251 6.74 -12.75 12.62
C TYR A 251 7.74 -11.94 11.82
N ARG A 252 7.23 -11.23 10.81
CA ARG A 252 8.02 -10.50 9.82
C ARG A 252 8.26 -9.06 10.26
N ALA A 253 9.32 -8.47 9.71
CA ALA A 253 9.58 -7.05 9.80
C ALA A 253 9.27 -6.37 8.47
N ALA A 254 8.57 -5.25 8.55
CA ALA A 254 8.49 -4.26 7.49
C ALA A 254 8.65 -2.88 8.10
N CYS A 255 9.06 -1.93 7.29
CA CYS A 255 9.45 -0.60 7.71
C CYS A 255 8.75 0.43 6.86
N VAL A 256 8.40 1.57 7.45
CA VAL A 256 7.67 2.64 6.77
C VAL A 256 8.39 3.97 6.92
N LYS A 257 8.34 4.79 5.86
CA LYS A 257 8.80 6.17 5.86
C LYS A 257 7.71 7.05 5.23
N PRO A 258 7.46 8.27 5.76
CA PRO A 258 6.69 9.29 5.07
C PRO A 258 7.35 9.73 3.77
#